data_AF-A0A7W1FUC2-F1
#
_entry.id   AF-A0A7W1FUC2-F1
#
_cell.length_a   1.000
_cell.length_b   1.000
_cell.length_c   1.000
_cell.angle_alpha   90.00
_cell.angle_beta   90.00
_cell.angle_gamma   90.00
#
_symmetry.space_group_name_H-M   'P 1'
#
loop_
_entity.id
_entity.type
_entity.pdbx_description
1 polymer ?
#
loop_
_entity_poly.entity_id
_entity_poly.type
_entity_poly.pdbx_seq_one_letter_code
_entity_poly.pdbx_strand_id
1 'polypeptide(L)'
;MAILAAPPYSETADAQTSGSDVTFTWAQQFGTTAADGARSVAVDPSDGSPIVAGYTNGTINPEGSPPGSSLNIQPNLSAGGTDAYVRKHSQGGEWQWTRQFGSSLSDDAFDTATDRQGNTYVAGYSGEQKP
;
A
#
# COMPACT_ATOMS: atom_id res chain seq x y z
N MET A 1 16.86 2.86 -31.12
CA MET A 1 17.07 1.58 -30.41
C MET A 1 16.01 1.53 -29.33
N ALA A 2 14.97 0.73 -29.56
CA ALA A 2 13.77 0.70 -28.72
C ALA A 2 14.05 -0.08 -27.43
N ILE A 3 13.79 0.52 -26.28
CA ILE A 3 13.76 -0.18 -25.01
C ILE A 3 12.34 -0.72 -24.89
N LEU A 4 12.16 -2.03 -25.09
CA LEU A 4 10.87 -2.69 -24.93
C LEU A 4 10.39 -2.51 -23.49
N ALA A 5 9.16 -2.03 -23.34
CA ALA A 5 8.38 -2.14 -22.12
C ALA A 5 8.06 -3.62 -21.84
N ALA A 6 8.26 -4.06 -20.60
CA ALA A 6 7.63 -5.29 -20.12
C ALA A 6 6.16 -4.97 -19.77
N PRO A 7 5.17 -5.78 -20.19
CA PRO A 7 3.80 -5.62 -19.74
C PRO A 7 3.70 -5.97 -18.24
N PRO A 8 2.88 -5.25 -17.44
CA PRO A 8 2.53 -5.72 -16.11
C PRO A 8 1.73 -7.03 -16.25
N TYR A 9 2.09 -8.03 -15.46
CA TYR A 9 1.56 -9.39 -15.48
C TYR A 9 0.02 -9.44 -15.64
N SER A 10 -0.45 -10.10 -16.70
CA SER A 10 -1.88 -10.44 -16.90
C SER A 10 -2.11 -11.90 -16.52
N GLU A 11 -2.67 -12.17 -15.35
CA GLU A 11 -3.25 -13.48 -15.07
C GLU A 11 -4.67 -13.50 -15.63
N THR A 12 -4.96 -14.44 -16.55
CA THR A 12 -6.32 -14.72 -16.98
C THR A 12 -7.04 -15.41 -15.83
N ALA A 13 -8.06 -14.76 -15.28
CA ALA A 13 -8.90 -15.30 -14.21
C ALA A 13 -9.41 -16.71 -14.55
N ASP A 14 -9.30 -17.63 -13.59
CA ASP A 14 -10.04 -18.90 -13.59
C ASP A 14 -11.55 -18.59 -13.51
N ALA A 15 -12.32 -19.18 -14.43
CA ALA A 15 -13.73 -18.86 -14.64
C ALA A 15 -14.67 -19.55 -13.63
N GLN A 16 -15.64 -18.81 -13.08
CA GLN A 16 -17.10 -18.98 -13.27
C GLN A 16 -17.93 -18.28 -12.16
N THR A 17 -18.95 -17.50 -12.54
CA THR A 17 -20.39 -17.83 -12.38
C THR A 17 -21.25 -16.71 -12.98
N SER A 18 -22.41 -17.08 -13.49
CA SER A 18 -23.39 -16.27 -14.22
C SER A 18 -23.77 -14.95 -13.53
N GLY A 19 -23.44 -13.82 -14.17
CA GLY A 19 -23.86 -12.47 -13.78
C GLY A 19 -22.69 -11.50 -13.92
N SER A 20 -22.77 -10.58 -14.90
CA SER A 20 -21.77 -9.55 -15.25
C SER A 20 -20.31 -10.02 -15.16
N ASP A 21 -19.70 -10.40 -16.28
CA ASP A 21 -18.28 -10.78 -16.34
C ASP A 21 -17.42 -9.77 -15.57
N VAL A 22 -16.88 -10.20 -14.43
CA VAL A 22 -15.96 -9.38 -13.63
C VAL A 22 -14.68 -9.27 -14.45
N THR A 23 -14.45 -8.09 -15.02
CA THR A 23 -13.24 -7.83 -15.79
C THR A 23 -12.09 -7.57 -14.84
N PHE A 24 -11.11 -8.48 -14.83
CA PHE A 24 -9.84 -8.21 -14.17
C PHE A 24 -9.12 -7.07 -14.88
N THR A 25 -8.85 -5.97 -14.17
CA THR A 25 -8.27 -4.76 -14.77
C THR A 25 -6.76 -4.67 -14.53
N TRP A 26 -6.30 -4.92 -13.31
CA TRP A 26 -4.89 -4.90 -12.95
C TRP A 26 -4.64 -5.63 -11.62
N ALA A 27 -3.40 -6.08 -11.43
CA ALA A 27 -2.84 -6.40 -10.12
C ALA A 27 -1.44 -5.78 -10.02
N GLN A 28 -1.08 -5.35 -8.81
CA GLN A 28 0.25 -4.85 -8.50
C GLN A 28 0.71 -5.46 -7.18
N GLN A 29 1.95 -5.94 -7.16
CA GLN A 29 2.61 -6.40 -5.95
C GLN A 29 3.60 -5.32 -5.50
N PHE A 30 3.58 -5.01 -4.21
CA PHE A 30 4.57 -4.17 -3.58
C PHE A 30 4.97 -4.75 -2.22
N GLY A 31 6.11 -4.31 -1.72
CA GLY A 31 6.66 -4.75 -0.45
C GLY A 31 8.17 -4.61 -0.43
N THR A 32 8.78 -5.37 0.45
CA THR A 32 10.21 -5.41 0.73
C THR A 32 10.72 -6.85 0.53
N THR A 33 12.00 -7.08 0.84
CA THR A 33 12.55 -8.44 0.93
C THR A 33 12.20 -9.13 2.26
N ALA A 34 11.61 -8.40 3.21
CA ALA A 34 11.19 -8.90 4.51
C ALA A 34 9.68 -9.17 4.53
N ALA A 35 9.14 -9.51 5.70
CA ALA A 35 7.73 -9.82 5.84
C ALA A 35 6.86 -8.56 5.79
N ASP A 36 5.96 -8.49 4.82
CA ASP A 36 4.96 -7.44 4.69
C ASP A 36 3.57 -8.05 4.55
N GLY A 37 2.54 -7.32 4.98
CA GLY A 37 1.17 -7.80 4.90
C GLY A 37 0.17 -6.66 4.78
N ALA A 38 -0.83 -6.85 3.92
CA ALA A 38 -2.03 -6.02 3.92
C ALA A 38 -3.01 -6.53 4.98
N ARG A 39 -3.62 -5.61 5.74
CA ARG A 39 -4.60 -5.90 6.79
C ARG A 39 -6.00 -5.42 6.44
N SER A 40 -6.09 -4.25 5.79
CA SER A 40 -7.36 -3.64 5.43
C SER A 40 -7.26 -2.88 4.11
N VAL A 41 -8.41 -2.74 3.44
CA VAL A 41 -8.56 -1.97 2.22
C VAL A 41 -9.83 -1.12 2.30
N ALA A 42 -9.73 0.13 1.87
CA ALA A 42 -10.84 1.04 1.68
C ALA A 42 -10.81 1.62 0.25
N VAL A 43 -11.92 2.20 -0.17
CA VAL A 43 -12.01 2.90 -1.47
C VAL A 43 -12.31 4.37 -1.19
N ASP A 44 -11.51 5.27 -1.73
CA ASP A 44 -11.84 6.70 -1.74
C ASP A 44 -13.06 6.91 -2.65
N PRO A 45 -14.23 7.28 -2.11
CA PRO A 45 -15.45 7.40 -2.90
C PRO A 45 -15.42 8.60 -3.85
N SER A 46 -14.46 9.52 -3.70
CA SER A 46 -14.35 10.71 -4.56
C SER A 46 -13.76 10.41 -5.94
N ASP A 47 -12.90 9.39 -6.04
CA ASP A 47 -12.17 9.05 -7.27
C ASP A 47 -12.07 7.52 -7.54
N GLY A 48 -12.65 6.68 -6.67
CA GLY A 48 -12.64 5.22 -6.81
C GLY A 48 -11.29 4.57 -6.50
N SER A 49 -10.34 5.31 -5.93
CA SER A 49 -8.99 4.83 -5.65
C SER A 49 -8.97 3.86 -4.47
N PRO A 50 -8.36 2.66 -4.61
CA PRO A 50 -8.12 1.80 -3.48
C PRO A 50 -7.01 2.32 -2.58
N ILE A 51 -7.23 2.19 -1.27
CA ILE A 51 -6.28 2.50 -0.20
C ILE A 51 -6.05 1.24 0.62
N VAL A 52 -4.81 0.76 0.65
CA VAL A 52 -4.41 -0.44 1.39
C VAL A 52 -3.61 -0.03 2.62
N ALA A 53 -3.92 -0.62 3.77
CA ALA A 53 -3.19 -0.44 5.00
C ALA A 53 -2.70 -1.78 5.57
N GLY A 54 -1.57 -1.75 6.27
CA GLY A 54 -1.00 -2.95 6.86
C GLY A 54 0.33 -2.69 7.55
N TYR A 55 1.22 -3.69 7.47
CA TYR A 55 2.54 -3.64 8.09
C TYR A 55 3.65 -4.05 7.12
N THR A 56 4.87 -3.59 7.41
CA THR A 56 6.10 -3.90 6.68
C THR A 56 7.24 -4.13 7.66
N ASN A 57 8.17 -5.02 7.35
CA ASN A 57 9.38 -5.25 8.14
C ASN A 57 10.62 -4.68 7.40
N GLY A 58 10.43 -3.47 6.85
CA GLY A 58 11.42 -2.75 6.06
C GLY A 58 10.83 -1.47 5.49
N THR A 59 11.63 -0.72 4.72
CA THR A 59 11.18 0.51 4.07
C THR A 59 10.46 0.20 2.76
N ILE A 60 9.15 0.50 2.70
CA ILE A 60 8.41 0.48 1.43
C ILE A 60 8.80 1.73 0.66
N ASN A 61 9.66 1.55 -0.34
CA ASN A 61 9.91 2.58 -1.35
C ASN A 61 8.68 2.71 -2.27
N PRO A 62 8.39 3.89 -2.82
CA PRO A 62 7.44 3.99 -3.92
C PRO A 62 7.93 3.18 -5.10
N GLU A 63 7.01 2.53 -5.80
CA GLU A 63 7.33 2.13 -7.16
C GLU A 63 7.60 3.38 -7.99
N GLY A 64 8.76 3.42 -8.64
CA GLY A 64 9.18 4.53 -9.48
C GLY A 64 9.98 5.64 -8.78
N SER A 65 10.24 5.56 -7.46
CA SER A 65 11.23 6.47 -6.88
C SER A 65 12.66 6.03 -7.18
N PRO A 66 13.57 6.98 -7.50
CA PRO A 66 14.97 6.63 -7.78
C PRO A 66 15.61 5.99 -6.55
N PRO A 67 16.53 5.02 -6.71
CA PRO A 67 17.28 4.44 -5.60
C PRO A 67 17.86 5.54 -4.70
N GLY A 68 17.53 5.52 -3.41
CA GLY A 68 18.00 6.53 -2.45
C GLY A 68 17.08 7.74 -2.25
N SER A 69 15.90 7.78 -2.87
CA SER A 69 14.85 8.73 -2.51
C SER A 69 14.41 8.52 -1.06
N SER A 70 14.92 9.34 -0.16
CA SER A 70 14.51 9.33 1.23
C SER A 70 13.10 9.91 1.33
N LEU A 71 12.11 9.03 1.37
CA LEU A 71 10.71 9.37 1.51
C LEU A 71 10.47 9.85 2.95
N ASN A 72 10.79 11.12 3.24
CA ASN A 72 10.63 11.77 4.55
C ASN A 72 10.78 10.76 5.70
N ILE A 73 11.94 10.09 5.72
CA ILE A 73 12.19 8.90 6.53
C ILE A 73 12.09 9.40 7.97
N GLN A 74 11.00 9.07 8.67
CA GLN A 74 10.93 9.35 10.11
C GLN A 74 12.12 8.63 10.76
N PRO A 75 12.84 9.24 11.71
CA PRO A 75 14.12 8.75 12.21
C PRO A 75 14.09 7.35 12.89
N ASN A 76 12.95 6.65 12.89
CA ASN A 76 12.77 5.32 13.47
C ASN A 76 12.14 4.30 12.50
N LEU A 77 11.99 4.61 11.21
CA LEU A 77 11.46 3.63 10.25
C LEU A 77 12.39 2.41 10.21
N SER A 78 11.82 1.24 10.50
CA SER A 78 12.48 -0.06 10.46
C SER A 78 13.66 -0.18 11.44
N ALA A 79 13.72 0.68 12.46
CA ALA A 79 14.68 0.57 13.56
C ALA A 79 14.18 -0.38 14.68
N GLY A 80 12.90 -0.75 14.63
CA GLY A 80 12.19 -1.59 15.61
C GLY A 80 11.61 -2.87 15.00
N GLY A 81 10.33 -3.17 15.32
CA GLY A 81 9.59 -4.32 14.82
C GLY A 81 9.05 -4.09 13.40
N THR A 82 7.76 -4.37 13.19
CA THR A 82 7.06 -3.94 11.96
C THR A 82 6.77 -2.45 11.99
N ASP A 83 6.68 -1.81 10.83
CA ASP A 83 6.14 -0.46 10.67
C ASP A 83 4.75 -0.52 10.03
N ALA A 84 3.83 0.34 10.46
CA ALA A 84 2.54 0.51 9.81
C ALA A 84 2.70 1.24 8.47
N TYR A 85 1.92 0.85 7.45
CA TYR A 85 1.87 1.59 6.18
C TYR A 85 0.44 1.82 5.70
N VAL A 86 0.31 2.83 4.84
CA VAL A 86 -0.89 3.16 4.07
C VAL A 86 -0.46 3.52 2.66
N ARG A 87 -1.10 2.93 1.64
CA ARG A 87 -0.78 3.17 0.23
C ARG A 87 -2.05 3.39 -0.58
N LYS A 88 -2.06 4.44 -1.40
CA LYS A 88 -3.15 4.73 -2.36
C LYS A 88 -2.67 4.46 -3.79
N HIS A 89 -3.51 3.79 -4.55
CA HIS A 89 -3.39 3.66 -6.00
C HIS A 89 -4.56 4.37 -6.67
N SER A 90 -4.38 4.86 -7.88
CA SER A 90 -5.49 5.29 -8.72
C SER A 90 -6.40 4.11 -9.05
N GLN A 91 -7.62 4.39 -9.52
CA GLN A 91 -8.53 3.36 -10.03
C GLN A 91 -7.88 2.50 -11.15
N GLY A 92 -6.96 3.08 -11.94
CA GLY A 92 -6.22 2.39 -13.00
C GLY A 92 -4.98 1.60 -12.51
N GLY A 93 -4.71 1.57 -11.21
CA GLY A 93 -3.59 0.84 -10.63
C GLY A 93 -2.33 1.67 -10.41
N GLU A 94 -2.21 2.86 -11.00
CA GLU A 94 -1.03 3.70 -10.80
C GLU A 94 -0.83 4.09 -9.33
N TRP A 95 0.39 3.94 -8.80
CA TRP A 95 0.72 4.40 -7.44
C TRP A 95 0.54 5.92 -7.33
N GLN A 96 -0.13 6.38 -6.25
CA GLN A 96 -0.28 7.80 -5.96
C GLN A 96 0.59 8.25 -4.78
N TRP A 97 0.53 7.51 -3.67
CA TRP A 97 1.35 7.80 -2.50
C TRP A 97 1.45 6.60 -1.56
N THR A 98 2.52 6.59 -0.76
CA THR A 98 2.72 5.69 0.37
C THR A 98 3.07 6.53 1.59
N ARG A 99 2.51 6.18 2.74
CA ARG A 99 2.93 6.69 4.05
C ARG A 99 3.28 5.51 4.93
N GLN A 100 4.49 5.54 5.48
CA GLN A 100 4.96 4.57 6.46
C GLN A 100 5.18 5.27 7.80
N PHE A 101 4.75 4.62 8.87
CA PHE A 101 4.79 5.12 10.24
C PHE A 101 5.38 4.03 11.12
N GLY A 102 6.46 4.34 11.83
CA GLY A 102 7.20 3.38 12.63
C GLY A 102 7.71 3.99 13.92
N SER A 103 7.92 3.13 14.90
CA SER A 103 8.46 3.40 16.22
C SER A 103 9.65 2.48 16.50
N SER A 104 10.19 2.56 17.72
CA SER A 104 11.22 1.61 18.17
C SER A 104 10.68 0.19 18.43
N LEU A 105 9.35 0.00 18.39
CA LEU A 105 8.66 -1.27 18.61
C LEU A 105 7.83 -1.64 17.37
N SER A 106 6.87 -2.57 17.50
CA SER A 106 6.01 -2.94 16.38
C SER A 106 4.87 -1.95 16.22
N ASP A 107 4.59 -1.60 14.97
CA ASP A 107 3.47 -0.78 14.53
C ASP A 107 2.70 -1.54 13.45
N ASP A 108 1.39 -1.53 13.56
CA ASP A 108 0.47 -2.26 12.69
C ASP A 108 -0.74 -1.38 12.41
N ALA A 109 -1.04 -1.14 11.13
CA ALA A 109 -2.34 -0.62 10.72
C ALA A 109 -3.31 -1.80 10.54
N PHE A 110 -4.28 -1.93 11.45
CA PHE A 110 -5.26 -3.03 11.39
C PHE A 110 -6.46 -2.69 10.53
N ASP A 111 -6.86 -1.42 10.48
CA ASP A 111 -8.02 -1.01 9.72
C ASP A 111 -7.85 0.35 9.05
N THR A 112 -8.56 0.55 7.94
CA THR A 112 -8.58 1.81 7.19
C THR A 112 -10.00 2.13 6.71
N ALA A 113 -10.37 3.40 6.75
CA ALA A 113 -11.64 3.90 6.26
C ALA A 113 -11.46 5.25 5.57
N THR A 114 -12.35 5.56 4.65
CA THR A 114 -12.38 6.82 3.90
C THR A 114 -13.70 7.54 4.13
N ASP A 115 -13.68 8.87 4.17
CA ASP A 115 -14.89 9.68 4.14
C ASP A 115 -15.23 10.18 2.72
N ARG A 116 -16.35 10.88 2.60
CA ARG A 116 -16.80 11.46 1.31
C ARG A 116 -15.93 12.63 0.82
N GLN A 117 -15.04 13.14 1.65
CA GLN A 117 -14.11 14.21 1.32
C GLN A 117 -12.75 13.65 0.84
N GLY A 118 -12.57 12.33 0.84
CA GLY A 118 -11.31 11.67 0.49
C GLY A 118 -10.30 11.64 1.64
N ASN A 119 -10.71 11.94 2.88
CA ASN A 119 -9.84 11.78 4.02
C ASN A 119 -9.68 10.29 4.35
N THR A 120 -8.48 9.89 4.73
CA THR A 120 -8.14 8.51 5.12
C THR A 120 -7.92 8.44 6.62
N TYR A 121 -8.63 7.51 7.27
CA TYR A 121 -8.56 7.22 8.69
C TYR A 121 -7.98 5.83 8.88
N VAL A 122 -7.03 5.70 9.82
CA VAL A 122 -6.34 4.44 10.06
C VAL A 122 -6.35 4.16 11.55
N ALA A 123 -6.75 2.94 11.91
CA ALA A 123 -6.73 2.45 13.26
C ALA A 123 -5.73 1.29 13.36
N GLY A 124 -5.03 1.23 14.49
CA GLY A 124 -3.91 0.31 14.61
C GLY A 124 -3.27 0.32 15.98
N TYR A 125 -2.17 -0.39 16.07
CA TYR A 125 -1.29 -0.44 17.23
C TYR A 125 0.01 0.29 16.91
N SER A 126 0.49 1.05 17.90
CA SER A 126 1.85 1.57 17.91
C SER A 126 2.50 1.20 19.22
N GLY A 127 3.69 0.63 19.14
CA GLY A 127 4.40 0.12 20.31
C GLY A 127 4.98 1.21 21.20
N GLU A 128 5.12 2.44 20.71
CA GLU A 128 5.58 3.57 21.50
C GLU A 128 4.41 4.49 21.90
N GLN A 129 4.31 4.80 23.20
CA GLN A 129 3.51 5.94 23.65
C GLN A 129 4.30 7.21 23.36
N LYS A 130 3.83 8.03 22.42
CA LYS A 130 4.28 9.43 22.38
C LYS A 130 3.83 10.11 23.69
N PRO A 131 4.73 10.76 24.44
CA PRO A 131 4.36 11.53 25.63
C PRO A 131 3.44 12.72 25.28
#